data_AF-A0A8B8E648-F1
#
_entry.id   AF-A0A8B8E648-F1
#
_cell.length_a   1.000
_cell.length_b   1.000
_cell.length_c   1.000
_cell.angle_alpha   90.00
_cell.angle_beta   90.00
_cell.angle_gamma   90.00
#
_symmetry.space_group_name_H-M   'P 1'
#
loop_
_entity.id
_entity.type
_entity.pdbx_description
1 polymer ?
#
loop_
_entity_poly.entity_id
_entity_poly.type
_entity_poly.pdbx_seq_one_letter_code
_entity_poly.pdbx_strand_id
1 'polypeptide(L)'
;MTRNLEKMEEGSYKIFRPSNGGQPTQRRGQGPCILFMLDTSSSMKGDGFAQMKEAFVALIQGYANHPLQDHDVGVICFGPETEKIHYFSNDYDKILHLLDKTVCAGPSPLKRALEFSIHILECEAHDADIGPFHVRPKIVIISDGRVTTNGDLDDACDENNTHEKIKIAKIAGKIGYQNSLVCIAVGRNPDICFLASVAYSSRDGKLLMGKEEAAQYSRYSKNMGVAAEIIGILPTTDYLVEDVRTAVRASDVFETTTEKDIIDIYGILTNRQTYEMNIYFNEQSLERSLYVERDPELPPIGTRVRRGPSWPYSNQDSHVAGTIIGHWDQRPNSVYVEWDTCMRFPYHFETSANSKVVVCNEPRILLRERIAVGCLIERGQDWKWSDQDGGEGSVGFVYRVKEDQTIYVRWSNGLKSNYRFGYDGKYDVSLCDPFDKELMRRLREQPIKWKISAADKITDNDGCETDETDDNEEYEESVEEYNTKGRNAKDMDTNCARSEKDSSICNRCGGLASESKLTKEKTKKTSSLKHKVDELERKEGASLNSENNRCSWEWKSHTGEWVPFPKSENDKIQKAYDKNIKGTVLVAIDEDLFRVVMSRMIQINIRNRETHEIRHVG
;
A
#
# COMPACT_ATOMS: atom_id res chain seq x y z
N MET A 1 3.08 30.85 -8.03
CA MET A 1 2.11 30.29 -9.00
C MET A 1 0.75 30.96 -8.83
N THR A 2 0.59 32.21 -9.27
CA THR A 2 -0.51 33.11 -8.82
C THR A 2 -1.67 33.27 -9.80
N ARG A 3 -1.99 32.24 -10.62
CA ARG A 3 -2.99 32.40 -11.72
C ARG A 3 -3.97 31.24 -12.00
N ASN A 4 -4.09 30.24 -11.12
CA ASN A 4 -5.02 29.10 -11.31
C ASN A 4 -5.97 28.84 -10.12
N LEU A 5 -6.13 29.78 -9.17
CA LEU A 5 -6.97 29.57 -7.97
C LEU A 5 -8.42 30.10 -8.08
N GLU A 6 -8.78 30.81 -9.15
CA GLU A 6 -10.13 31.41 -9.30
C GLU A 6 -11.25 30.42 -9.73
N LYS A 7 -11.04 29.11 -9.55
CA LYS A 7 -12.04 28.06 -9.83
C LYS A 7 -12.03 26.91 -8.81
N MET A 8 -11.98 27.23 -7.53
CA MET A 8 -12.58 26.36 -6.51
C MET A 8 -14.03 26.79 -6.31
N GLU A 9 -14.96 25.85 -6.45
CA GLU A 9 -16.40 26.10 -6.31
C GLU A 9 -16.76 26.61 -4.91
N GLU A 10 -17.77 27.48 -4.81
CA GLU A 10 -18.25 28.08 -3.56
C GLU A 10 -18.99 27.07 -2.65
N GLY A 11 -18.29 26.02 -2.24
CA GLY A 11 -18.75 24.99 -1.30
C GLY A 11 -18.80 25.47 0.15
N SER A 12 -19.60 26.50 0.40
CA SER A 12 -20.11 26.95 1.71
C SER A 12 -19.14 26.82 2.89
N TYR A 13 -18.03 27.55 2.86
CA TYR A 13 -17.25 27.78 4.07
C TYR A 13 -18.05 28.70 5.01
N LYS A 14 -18.42 28.22 6.21
CA LYS A 14 -18.78 29.12 7.32
C LYS A 14 -17.51 29.82 7.82
N ILE A 15 -16.98 30.74 7.03
CA ILE A 15 -16.02 31.72 7.51
C ILE A 15 -16.80 32.61 8.49
N PHE A 16 -16.60 32.40 9.79
CA PHE A 16 -17.08 33.34 10.80
C PHE A 16 -16.30 34.64 10.62
N ARG A 17 -16.80 35.53 9.75
CA ARG A 17 -16.32 36.90 9.66
C ARG A 17 -16.71 37.56 10.99
N PRO A 18 -15.74 38.01 11.82
CA PRO A 18 -16.10 38.73 13.03
C PRO A 18 -16.91 39.96 12.64
N SER A 19 -18.10 40.09 13.22
CA SER A 19 -18.95 41.28 13.09
C SER A 19 -18.14 42.52 13.45
N ASN A 20 -18.19 43.57 12.61
CA ASN A 20 -17.41 44.81 12.74
C ASN A 20 -17.39 45.39 14.17
N GLY A 21 -16.40 44.94 14.92
CA GLY A 21 -16.05 45.28 16.28
C GLY A 21 -14.60 44.79 16.42
N GLY A 22 -13.72 45.63 16.97
CA GLY A 22 -12.28 45.48 16.79
C GLY A 22 -11.79 44.06 17.07
N GLN A 23 -10.90 43.54 16.21
CA GLN A 23 -10.24 42.26 16.46
C GLN A 23 -9.70 42.29 17.89
N PRO A 24 -10.11 41.37 18.78
CA PRO A 24 -9.44 41.25 20.05
C PRO A 24 -7.98 40.95 19.75
N THR A 25 -7.07 41.74 20.30
CA THR A 25 -5.62 41.54 20.18
C THR A 25 -5.24 40.30 20.99
N GLN A 26 -5.61 39.14 20.45
CA GLN A 26 -5.25 37.83 20.98
C GLN A 26 -3.73 37.75 20.93
N ARG A 27 -3.10 37.48 22.09
CA ARG A 27 -1.65 37.35 22.16
C ARG A 27 -1.25 36.18 21.25
N ARG A 28 -0.47 36.52 20.22
CA ARG A 28 0.28 35.53 19.46
C ARG A 28 1.61 35.29 20.17
N GLY A 29 1.98 34.02 20.30
CA GLY A 29 3.34 33.63 20.65
C GLY A 29 4.33 34.05 19.55
N GLN A 30 5.62 33.84 19.81
CA GLN A 30 6.70 33.94 18.82
C GLN A 30 7.39 32.59 18.57
N GLY A 31 6.93 31.52 19.24
CA GLY A 31 7.43 30.17 19.05
C GLY A 31 6.68 29.43 17.94
N PRO A 32 7.01 28.14 17.72
CA PRO A 32 6.54 27.38 16.56
C PRO A 32 5.01 27.28 16.48
N CYS A 33 4.45 27.54 15.31
CA CYS A 33 3.03 27.32 15.03
C CYS A 33 2.69 25.83 14.95
N ILE A 34 1.72 25.37 15.76
CA ILE A 34 1.19 24.00 15.72
C ILE A 34 -0.30 24.04 15.39
N LEU A 35 -0.67 23.45 14.25
CA LEU A 35 -2.04 23.31 13.80
C LEU A 35 -2.56 21.91 14.10
N PHE A 36 -3.45 21.78 15.10
CA PHE A 36 -4.12 20.53 15.38
C PHE A 36 -5.28 20.29 14.42
N MET A 37 -5.39 19.06 13.93
CA MET A 37 -6.51 18.55 13.16
C MET A 37 -7.09 17.36 13.92
N LEU A 38 -8.28 17.54 14.50
CA LEU A 38 -8.89 16.60 15.43
C LEU A 38 -10.07 15.87 14.77
N ASP A 39 -10.00 14.55 14.72
CA ASP A 39 -11.07 13.73 14.17
C ASP A 39 -12.24 13.65 15.16
N THR A 40 -13.39 14.13 14.72
CA THR A 40 -14.65 14.19 15.48
C THR A 40 -15.75 13.42 14.74
N SER A 41 -15.36 12.52 13.83
CA SER A 41 -16.27 11.65 13.10
C SER A 41 -16.95 10.61 13.99
N SER A 42 -17.91 9.86 13.43
CA SER A 42 -18.60 8.80 14.15
C SER A 42 -17.72 7.63 14.58
N SER A 43 -16.60 7.36 13.90
CA SER A 43 -15.71 6.23 14.24
C SER A 43 -14.95 6.46 15.55
N MET A 44 -14.69 7.71 15.89
CA MET A 44 -13.98 8.13 17.09
C MET A 44 -14.80 7.93 18.38
N LYS A 45 -16.10 7.61 18.31
CA LYS A 45 -16.98 7.43 19.49
C LYS A 45 -16.41 6.41 20.48
N GLY A 46 -16.41 6.78 21.76
CA GLY A 46 -15.86 5.97 22.85
C GLY A 46 -14.35 6.13 22.96
N ASP A 47 -13.62 5.02 22.92
CA ASP A 47 -12.19 4.96 23.26
C ASP A 47 -11.31 5.85 22.37
N GLY A 48 -11.65 6.03 21.09
CA GLY A 48 -10.90 6.91 20.17
C GLY A 48 -10.92 8.36 20.60
N PHE A 49 -12.09 8.89 20.97
CA PHE A 49 -12.28 10.25 21.47
C PHE A 49 -11.63 10.45 22.84
N ALA A 50 -11.70 9.45 23.72
CA ALA A 50 -11.01 9.49 25.01
C ALA A 50 -9.49 9.57 24.84
N GLN A 51 -8.90 8.69 24.01
CA GLN A 51 -7.47 8.69 23.71
C GLN A 51 -7.03 9.96 22.96
N MET A 52 -7.85 10.49 22.05
CA MET A 52 -7.59 11.79 21.41
C MET A 52 -7.53 12.91 22.44
N LYS A 53 -8.50 12.99 23.36
CA LYS A 53 -8.48 13.97 24.44
C LYS A 53 -7.22 13.83 25.29
N GLU A 54 -6.85 12.63 25.67
CA GLU A 54 -5.65 12.38 26.47
C GLU A 54 -4.36 12.81 25.76
N ALA A 55 -4.20 12.48 24.47
CA ALA A 55 -3.03 12.86 23.68
C ALA A 55 -2.97 14.38 23.42
N PHE A 56 -4.11 15.00 23.11
CA PHE A 56 -4.23 16.44 22.93
C PHE A 56 -3.88 17.19 24.23
N VAL A 57 -4.48 16.81 25.35
CA VAL A 57 -4.19 17.39 26.68
C VAL A 57 -2.72 17.21 27.04
N ALA A 58 -2.12 16.03 26.79
CA ALA A 58 -0.71 15.79 27.07
C ALA A 58 0.23 16.72 26.27
N LEU A 59 -0.09 17.00 24.99
CA LEU A 59 0.67 17.95 24.17
C LEU A 59 0.54 19.38 24.68
N ILE A 60 -0.68 19.85 24.91
CA ILE A 60 -0.95 21.22 25.37
C ILE A 60 -0.34 21.48 26.77
N GLN A 61 -0.47 20.53 27.70
CA GLN A 61 0.20 20.62 29.00
C GLN A 61 1.73 20.59 28.86
N GLY A 62 2.26 19.80 27.93
CA GLY A 62 3.68 19.75 27.63
C GLY A 62 4.24 21.07 27.11
N TYR A 63 3.50 21.77 26.24
CA TYR A 63 3.86 23.12 25.76
C TYR A 63 3.78 24.15 26.90
N ALA A 64 2.69 24.15 27.68
CA ALA A 64 2.52 25.06 28.82
C ALA A 64 3.62 24.91 29.89
N ASN A 65 4.20 23.72 30.05
CA ASN A 65 5.31 23.46 30.97
C ASN A 65 6.68 23.99 30.48
N HIS A 66 6.78 24.53 29.27
CA HIS A 66 8.02 25.01 28.66
C HIS A 66 7.93 26.48 28.17
N PRO A 67 7.66 27.44 29.08
CA PRO A 67 7.30 28.83 28.72
C PRO A 67 8.41 29.66 28.04
N LEU A 68 9.64 29.14 27.95
CA LEU A 68 10.72 29.73 27.15
C LEU A 68 10.53 29.51 25.64
N GLN A 69 9.60 28.66 25.23
CA GLN A 69 9.31 28.28 23.85
C GLN A 69 7.81 28.26 23.65
N ASP A 70 7.25 29.45 23.48
CA ASP A 70 5.81 29.67 23.52
C ASP A 70 5.14 29.36 22.17
N HIS A 71 4.55 28.16 22.06
CA HIS A 71 3.88 27.66 20.87
C HIS A 71 2.58 28.39 20.57
N ASP A 72 2.44 28.88 19.33
CA ASP A 72 1.15 29.37 18.84
C ASP A 72 0.31 28.18 18.35
N VAL A 73 -0.82 27.90 19.01
CA VAL A 73 -1.63 26.71 18.75
C VAL A 73 -2.95 27.08 18.07
N GLY A 74 -3.19 26.50 16.88
CA GLY A 74 -4.46 26.56 16.16
C GLY A 74 -5.16 25.20 16.17
N VAL A 75 -6.50 25.16 16.10
CA VAL A 75 -7.26 23.89 16.16
C VAL A 75 -8.41 23.85 15.15
N ILE A 76 -8.41 22.80 14.34
CA ILE A 76 -9.47 22.40 13.40
C ILE A 76 -10.10 21.10 13.93
N CYS A 77 -11.42 21.01 13.91
CA CYS A 77 -12.15 19.74 14.00
C CYS A 77 -12.68 19.33 12.63
N PHE A 78 -12.66 18.03 12.34
CA PHE A 78 -13.30 17.46 11.16
C PHE A 78 -14.18 16.28 11.56
N GLY A 79 -15.44 16.31 11.13
CA GLY A 79 -16.46 15.34 11.53
C GLY A 79 -17.75 15.62 10.76
N PRO A 80 -18.87 15.98 11.42
CA PRO A 80 -20.10 16.40 10.74
C PRO A 80 -19.89 17.64 9.86
N GLU A 81 -19.10 18.60 10.34
CA GLU A 81 -18.58 19.74 9.58
C GLU A 81 -17.04 19.74 9.68
N THR A 82 -16.38 20.51 8.81
CA THR A 82 -14.94 20.83 8.94
C THR A 82 -14.83 22.29 9.35
N GLU A 83 -14.41 22.55 10.59
CA GLU A 83 -14.41 23.89 11.17
C GLU A 83 -13.15 24.20 11.98
N LYS A 84 -12.71 25.45 11.93
CA LYS A 84 -11.63 25.95 12.78
C LYS A 84 -12.25 26.43 14.10
N ILE A 85 -12.06 25.66 15.16
CA ILE A 85 -12.62 25.95 16.48
C ILE A 85 -11.75 26.90 17.31
N HIS A 86 -10.46 27.05 16.95
CA HIS A 86 -9.55 27.96 17.65
C HIS A 86 -8.49 28.55 16.71
N TYR A 87 -8.25 29.85 16.84
CA TYR A 87 -7.22 30.61 16.11
C TYR A 87 -5.88 30.51 16.85
N PHE A 88 -4.76 30.60 16.12
CA PHE A 88 -3.41 30.58 16.71
C PHE A 88 -3.27 31.52 17.92
N SER A 89 -2.94 30.94 19.07
CA SER A 89 -2.58 31.65 20.30
C SER A 89 -1.88 30.72 21.30
N ASN A 90 -1.24 31.32 22.30
CA ASN A 90 -0.63 30.68 23.48
C ASN A 90 -1.57 30.50 24.70
N ASP A 91 -2.88 30.70 24.54
CA ASP A 91 -3.88 30.57 25.64
C ASP A 91 -4.20 29.10 25.94
N TYR A 92 -3.23 28.39 26.55
CA TYR A 92 -3.31 26.94 26.79
C TYR A 92 -4.50 26.54 27.68
N ASP A 93 -4.85 27.36 28.68
CA ASP A 93 -6.00 27.12 29.55
C ASP A 93 -7.31 27.09 28.74
N LYS A 94 -7.52 28.07 27.86
CA LYS A 94 -8.66 28.08 26.94
C LYS A 94 -8.63 26.89 25.96
N ILE A 95 -7.45 26.53 25.46
CA ILE A 95 -7.27 25.43 24.51
C ILE A 95 -7.66 24.07 25.13
N LEU A 96 -7.30 23.83 26.40
CA LEU A 96 -7.63 22.58 27.10
C LEU A 96 -9.14 22.32 27.19
N HIS A 97 -9.95 23.38 27.29
CA HIS A 97 -11.41 23.30 27.38
C HIS A 97 -12.16 23.19 26.03
N LEU A 98 -11.46 23.25 24.89
CA LEU A 98 -12.09 23.25 23.56
C LEU A 98 -12.94 22.00 23.29
N LEU A 99 -12.55 20.84 23.83
CA LEU A 99 -13.20 19.56 23.55
C LEU A 99 -14.27 19.15 24.58
N ASP A 100 -14.55 19.99 25.59
CA ASP A 100 -15.48 19.64 26.69
C ASP A 100 -16.91 19.40 26.21
N LYS A 101 -17.32 20.07 25.12
CA LYS A 101 -18.67 19.99 24.54
C LYS A 101 -18.71 19.29 23.17
N THR A 102 -17.56 18.82 22.67
CA THR A 102 -17.46 18.17 21.36
C THR A 102 -18.11 16.79 21.40
N VAL A 103 -18.92 16.49 20.37
CA VAL A 103 -19.62 15.20 20.21
C VAL A 103 -19.19 14.58 18.88
N CYS A 104 -18.67 13.35 18.95
CA CYS A 104 -18.31 12.58 17.76
C CYS A 104 -19.53 12.17 16.94
N ALA A 105 -19.61 12.55 15.68
CA ALA A 105 -20.72 12.26 14.76
C ALA A 105 -20.32 12.45 13.29
N GLY A 106 -21.19 12.08 12.35
CA GLY A 106 -20.94 12.30 10.91
C GLY A 106 -19.78 11.49 10.33
N PRO A 107 -19.33 11.83 9.10
CA PRO A 107 -18.21 11.22 8.40
C PRO A 107 -16.85 11.76 8.91
N SER A 108 -15.74 11.28 8.34
CA SER A 108 -14.36 11.75 8.57
C SER A 108 -13.78 12.39 7.29
N PRO A 109 -14.08 13.68 7.02
CA PRO A 109 -13.71 14.36 5.78
C PRO A 109 -12.25 14.86 5.81
N LEU A 110 -11.29 14.01 6.17
CA LEU A 110 -9.86 14.35 6.34
C LEU A 110 -9.27 15.06 5.12
N LYS A 111 -9.69 14.68 3.90
CA LYS A 111 -9.29 15.37 2.66
C LYS A 111 -9.61 16.88 2.70
N ARG A 112 -10.86 17.23 3.02
CA ARG A 112 -11.33 18.62 3.13
C ARG A 112 -10.61 19.36 4.27
N ALA A 113 -10.31 18.64 5.35
CA ALA A 113 -9.58 19.20 6.49
C ALA A 113 -8.12 19.54 6.12
N LEU A 114 -7.45 18.74 5.29
CA LEU A 114 -6.11 19.05 4.74
C LEU A 114 -6.16 20.19 3.70
N GLU A 115 -7.16 20.20 2.83
CA GLU A 115 -7.35 21.32 1.88
C GLU A 115 -7.59 22.65 2.62
N PHE A 116 -8.33 22.61 3.73
CA PHE A 116 -8.57 23.79 4.59
C PHE A 116 -7.35 24.16 5.44
N SER A 117 -6.52 23.20 5.86
CA SER A 117 -5.31 23.47 6.63
C SER A 117 -4.28 24.27 5.82
N ILE A 118 -4.13 24.00 4.51
CA ILE A 118 -3.28 24.79 3.60
C ILE A 118 -3.63 26.27 3.69
N HIS A 119 -4.91 26.63 3.58
CA HIS A 119 -5.36 28.02 3.65
C HIS A 119 -5.03 28.68 5.01
N ILE A 120 -5.21 27.95 6.11
CA ILE A 120 -4.89 28.44 7.47
C ILE A 120 -3.38 28.65 7.65
N LEU A 121 -2.56 27.74 7.13
CA LEU A 121 -1.10 27.88 7.16
C LEU A 121 -0.62 29.07 6.32
N GLU A 122 -1.16 29.27 5.12
CA GLU A 122 -0.80 30.40 4.24
C GLU A 122 -1.24 31.77 4.78
N CYS A 123 -2.35 31.85 5.53
CA CYS A 123 -2.95 33.12 5.94
C CYS A 123 -2.73 33.52 7.40
N GLU A 124 -2.47 32.56 8.32
CA GLU A 124 -2.48 32.84 9.76
C GLU A 124 -1.22 32.38 10.51
N ALA A 125 -0.56 31.32 10.05
CA ALA A 125 0.63 30.75 10.69
C ALA A 125 1.90 31.55 10.37
N HIS A 126 2.97 31.30 11.13
CA HIS A 126 4.30 31.89 10.94
C HIS A 126 5.41 30.89 11.26
N ASP A 127 6.56 31.08 10.64
CA ASP A 127 7.79 30.35 10.96
C ASP A 127 8.43 30.91 12.24
N ALA A 128 9.14 30.07 12.98
CA ALA A 128 9.89 30.45 14.18
C ALA A 128 11.30 29.86 14.14
N ASP A 129 12.28 30.52 14.77
CA ASP A 129 13.66 30.01 14.86
C ASP A 129 13.97 29.53 16.28
N ILE A 130 14.57 28.35 16.42
CA ILE A 130 15.09 27.82 17.69
C ILE A 130 16.59 27.61 17.53
N GLY A 131 17.38 28.59 18.00
CA GLY A 131 18.82 28.59 17.77
C GLY A 131 19.17 28.57 16.27
N PRO A 132 19.93 27.60 15.76
CA PRO A 132 20.24 27.47 14.34
C PRO A 132 19.14 26.77 13.52
N PHE A 133 18.05 26.29 14.15
CA PHE A 133 17.00 25.53 13.48
C PHE A 133 15.84 26.43 13.06
N HIS A 134 15.57 26.49 11.76
CA HIS A 134 14.38 27.16 11.23
C HIS A 134 13.17 26.21 11.29
N VAL A 135 12.16 26.57 12.06
CA VAL A 135 11.00 25.72 12.39
C VAL A 135 9.74 26.29 11.74
N ARG A 136 9.33 25.65 10.65
CA ARG A 136 8.06 25.95 9.97
C ARG A 136 6.85 25.42 10.74
N PRO A 137 5.63 25.95 10.51
CA PRO A 137 4.40 25.44 11.06
C PRO A 137 4.25 23.92 10.86
N LYS A 138 3.73 23.24 11.89
CA LYS A 138 3.50 21.79 11.87
C LYS A 138 2.01 21.48 11.94
N ILE A 139 1.58 20.40 11.30
CA ILE A 139 0.23 19.85 11.46
C ILE A 139 0.31 18.62 12.36
N VAL A 140 -0.55 18.56 13.39
CA VAL A 140 -0.74 17.39 14.25
C VAL A 140 -2.15 16.85 14.06
N ILE A 141 -2.26 15.71 13.38
CA ILE A 141 -3.52 15.02 13.08
C ILE A 141 -3.75 13.96 14.15
N ILE A 142 -4.92 13.95 14.80
CA ILE A 142 -5.30 12.90 15.77
C ILE A 142 -6.56 12.21 15.26
N SER A 143 -6.45 10.94 14.88
CA SER A 143 -7.49 10.18 14.16
C SER A 143 -7.27 8.66 14.30
N ASP A 144 -8.33 7.88 14.03
CA ASP A 144 -8.26 6.43 13.83
C ASP A 144 -7.95 6.04 12.37
N GLY A 145 -7.83 7.01 11.46
CA GLY A 145 -7.53 6.80 10.05
C GLY A 145 -8.71 6.36 9.17
N ARG A 146 -9.94 6.35 9.69
CA ARG A 146 -11.13 5.88 8.95
C ARG A 146 -11.79 6.98 8.13
N VAL A 147 -11.21 7.25 6.97
CA VAL A 147 -11.72 8.28 6.05
C VAL A 147 -13.08 7.94 5.46
N THR A 148 -13.99 8.90 5.45
CA THR A 148 -15.32 8.81 4.81
C THR A 148 -15.72 10.18 4.26
N THR A 149 -16.24 10.23 3.03
CA THR A 149 -16.45 11.50 2.32
C THR A 149 -17.90 11.97 2.28
N ASN A 150 -18.88 11.06 2.34
CA ASN A 150 -20.31 11.36 2.41
C ASN A 150 -21.00 10.40 3.39
N GLY A 151 -22.20 10.74 3.85
CA GLY A 151 -22.94 10.04 4.92
C GLY A 151 -23.56 8.69 4.56
N ASP A 152 -23.08 8.03 3.50
CA ASP A 152 -23.55 6.71 3.07
C ASP A 152 -22.93 5.63 3.96
N LEU A 153 -23.64 5.29 5.04
CA LEU A 153 -23.21 4.31 6.04
C LEU A 153 -23.14 2.86 5.52
N ASP A 154 -23.68 2.61 4.32
CA ASP A 154 -23.95 1.26 3.80
C ASP A 154 -23.15 0.86 2.53
N ASP A 155 -22.33 1.74 1.94
CA ASP A 155 -21.55 1.43 0.71
C ASP A 155 -20.03 1.54 0.91
N ALA A 156 -19.55 0.93 2.01
CA ALA A 156 -18.14 0.82 2.37
C ALA A 156 -17.39 -0.21 1.49
N CYS A 157 -17.46 -0.05 0.17
CA CYS A 157 -16.69 -0.87 -0.74
C CYS A 157 -15.21 -0.44 -0.74
N ASP A 158 -14.31 -1.39 -0.54
CA ASP A 158 -12.92 -1.16 -0.12
C ASP A 158 -12.07 -0.30 -1.10
N GLU A 159 -12.46 -0.30 -2.38
CA GLU A 159 -11.84 0.54 -3.42
C GLU A 159 -12.12 2.04 -3.25
N ASN A 160 -13.35 2.43 -2.87
CA ASN A 160 -13.68 3.85 -2.67
C ASN A 160 -12.85 4.44 -1.53
N ASN A 161 -12.67 3.66 -0.46
CA ASN A 161 -11.82 4.01 0.68
C ASN A 161 -10.35 4.11 0.26
N THR A 162 -9.82 3.09 -0.43
CA THR A 162 -8.43 3.07 -0.92
C THR A 162 -8.13 4.24 -1.87
N HIS A 163 -9.04 4.56 -2.79
CA HIS A 163 -8.86 5.66 -3.73
C HIS A 163 -8.87 7.04 -3.05
N GLU A 164 -9.71 7.27 -2.05
CA GLU A 164 -9.65 8.49 -1.23
C GLU A 164 -8.39 8.56 -0.36
N LYS A 165 -7.96 7.45 0.25
CA LYS A 165 -6.67 7.38 0.98
C LYS A 165 -5.49 7.79 0.10
N ILE A 166 -5.43 7.33 -1.15
CA ILE A 166 -4.41 7.73 -2.13
C ILE A 166 -4.49 9.23 -2.45
N LYS A 167 -5.68 9.82 -2.61
CA LYS A 167 -5.82 11.29 -2.81
C LYS A 167 -5.36 12.07 -1.59
N ILE A 168 -5.68 11.60 -0.40
CA ILE A 168 -5.28 12.21 0.87
C ILE A 168 -3.75 12.15 1.01
N ALA A 169 -3.12 11.01 0.75
CA ALA A 169 -1.66 10.88 0.75
C ALA A 169 -0.99 11.82 -0.27
N LYS A 170 -1.59 12.04 -1.46
CA LYS A 170 -1.11 13.04 -2.43
C LYS A 170 -1.18 14.48 -1.89
N ILE A 171 -2.24 14.85 -1.17
CA ILE A 171 -2.38 16.18 -0.55
C ILE A 171 -1.42 16.33 0.63
N ALA A 172 -1.28 15.29 1.45
CA ALA A 172 -0.29 15.21 2.51
C ALA A 172 1.13 15.40 1.96
N GLY A 173 1.49 14.78 0.83
CA GLY A 173 2.78 14.99 0.16
C GLY A 173 3.02 16.43 -0.29
N LYS A 174 1.97 17.14 -0.72
CA LYS A 174 2.06 18.56 -1.11
C LYS A 174 2.32 19.48 0.08
N ILE A 175 1.66 19.21 1.22
CA ILE A 175 1.91 19.92 2.48
C ILE A 175 3.32 19.57 2.99
N GLY A 176 3.68 18.28 2.92
CA GLY A 176 4.94 17.70 3.40
C GLY A 176 6.22 18.21 2.72
N TYR A 177 6.12 18.93 1.60
CA TYR A 177 7.24 19.68 1.00
C TYR A 177 7.68 20.87 1.84
N GLN A 178 6.79 21.44 2.65
CA GLN A 178 7.06 22.66 3.44
C GLN A 178 6.81 22.45 4.93
N ASN A 179 5.77 21.73 5.31
CA ASN A 179 5.29 21.62 6.68
C ASN A 179 5.35 20.18 7.19
N SER A 180 5.74 20.02 8.45
CA SER A 180 5.82 18.73 9.13
C SER A 180 4.42 18.15 9.36
N LEU A 181 4.22 16.88 9.05
CA LEU A 181 2.99 16.13 9.32
C LEU A 181 3.22 15.10 10.42
N VAL A 182 2.56 15.30 11.55
CA VAL A 182 2.53 14.36 12.68
C VAL A 182 1.15 13.74 12.73
N CYS A 183 1.08 12.41 12.76
CA CYS A 183 -0.17 11.69 13.02
C CYS A 183 -0.10 11.03 14.40
N ILE A 184 -1.21 11.05 15.14
CA ILE A 184 -1.35 10.35 16.41
C ILE A 184 -2.48 9.34 16.25
N ALA A 185 -2.11 8.07 16.28
CA ALA A 185 -3.06 6.97 16.12
C ALA A 185 -3.83 6.75 17.42
N VAL A 186 -5.16 6.69 17.32
CA VAL A 186 -6.08 6.50 18.44
C VAL A 186 -7.25 5.58 18.07
N GLY A 187 -7.92 5.00 19.07
CA GLY A 187 -8.97 4.02 18.92
C GLY A 187 -8.47 2.58 19.09
N ARG A 188 -9.38 1.60 19.02
CA ARG A 188 -9.06 0.16 19.27
C ARG A 188 -8.25 -0.49 18.15
N ASN A 189 -8.49 -0.06 16.92
CA ASN A 189 -7.81 -0.57 15.73
C ASN A 189 -7.71 0.60 14.72
N PRO A 190 -6.74 1.52 14.93
CA PRO A 190 -6.45 2.59 13.99
C PRO A 190 -5.80 2.04 12.71
N ASP A 191 -6.04 2.70 11.58
CA ASP A 191 -5.36 2.42 10.32
C ASP A 191 -3.94 3.01 10.33
N ILE A 192 -3.03 2.29 10.98
CA ILE A 192 -1.60 2.61 11.09
C ILE A 192 -0.93 2.73 9.72
N CYS A 193 -1.32 1.92 8.74
CA CYS A 193 -0.79 1.96 7.38
C CYS A 193 -1.11 3.31 6.72
N PHE A 194 -2.37 3.72 6.77
CA PHE A 194 -2.81 4.99 6.22
C PHE A 194 -2.27 6.20 7.00
N LEU A 195 -2.35 6.21 8.33
CA LEU A 195 -1.84 7.31 9.14
C LEU A 195 -0.32 7.48 9.01
N ALA A 196 0.43 6.38 8.92
CA ALA A 196 1.86 6.44 8.57
C ALA A 196 2.07 7.09 7.19
N SER A 197 1.25 6.75 6.18
CA SER A 197 1.39 7.32 4.83
C SER A 197 1.21 8.84 4.82
N VAL A 198 0.28 9.35 5.66
CA VAL A 198 0.04 10.79 5.81
C VAL A 198 1.20 11.46 6.56
N ALA A 199 1.68 10.90 7.66
CA ALA A 199 2.82 11.46 8.40
C ALA A 199 4.11 11.50 7.56
N TYR A 200 4.53 10.34 7.04
CA TYR A 200 5.78 10.17 6.29
C TYR A 200 5.71 10.68 4.84
N SER A 201 4.59 11.30 4.45
CA SER A 201 4.55 12.19 3.28
C SER A 201 5.34 13.50 3.50
N SER A 202 5.77 13.79 4.74
CA SER A 202 6.66 14.90 5.10
C SER A 202 8.03 14.42 5.58
N ARG A 203 9.10 15.21 5.35
CA ARG A 203 10.51 14.79 5.58
C ARG A 203 10.84 14.48 7.05
N ASP A 204 10.29 15.25 7.98
CA ASP A 204 10.46 15.06 9.44
C ASP A 204 9.18 14.53 10.13
N GLY A 205 8.26 13.96 9.35
CA GLY A 205 6.98 13.47 9.83
C GLY A 205 7.12 12.32 10.84
N LYS A 206 6.17 12.24 11.76
CA LYS A 206 6.14 11.20 12.81
C LYS A 206 4.74 10.60 12.92
N LEU A 207 4.65 9.27 13.02
CA LEU A 207 3.49 8.60 13.58
C LEU A 207 3.75 8.36 15.07
N LEU A 208 2.80 8.73 15.92
CA LEU A 208 2.86 8.59 17.37
C LEU A 208 1.71 7.68 17.85
N MET A 209 1.99 6.85 18.84
CA MET A 209 1.06 5.87 19.41
C MET A 209 0.52 6.37 20.76
N GLY A 210 -0.69 6.93 20.74
CA GLY A 210 -1.41 7.36 21.94
C GLY A 210 -0.72 8.45 22.77
N LYS A 211 -1.06 8.49 24.07
CA LYS A 211 -0.73 9.58 25.00
C LYS A 211 0.77 9.71 25.33
N GLU A 212 1.47 8.59 25.55
CA GLU A 212 2.84 8.63 26.05
C GLU A 212 3.82 9.20 25.01
N GLU A 213 3.65 8.83 23.74
CA GLU A 213 4.47 9.36 22.65
C GLU A 213 4.09 10.81 22.32
N ALA A 214 2.81 11.18 22.46
CA ALA A 214 2.38 12.58 22.40
C ALA A 214 3.03 13.44 23.50
N ALA A 215 3.11 12.93 24.74
CA ALA A 215 3.79 13.60 25.85
C ALA A 215 5.30 13.72 25.65
N GLN A 216 5.95 12.73 25.02
CA GLN A 216 7.35 12.86 24.63
C GLN A 216 7.51 13.90 23.51
N TYR A 217 6.64 13.88 22.50
CA TYR A 217 6.70 14.81 21.37
C TYR A 217 6.49 16.27 21.76
N SER A 218 5.73 16.56 22.83
CA SER A 218 5.56 17.93 23.33
C SER A 218 6.90 18.58 23.71
N ARG A 219 7.91 17.78 24.08
CA ARG A 219 9.25 18.21 24.48
C ARG A 219 10.17 18.48 23.29
N TYR A 220 9.73 18.22 22.05
CA TYR A 220 10.61 18.24 20.88
C TYR A 220 11.23 19.62 20.61
N SER A 221 10.49 20.72 20.84
CA SER A 221 11.06 22.08 20.78
C SER A 221 12.10 22.34 21.88
N LYS A 222 11.90 21.81 23.11
CA LYS A 222 12.89 21.93 24.19
C LYS A 222 14.18 21.20 23.78
N ASN A 223 14.01 20.03 23.20
CA ASN A 223 15.09 19.19 22.69
C ASN A 223 15.82 19.86 21.50
N MET A 224 15.15 20.67 20.67
CA MET A 224 15.81 21.56 19.69
C MET A 224 16.66 22.65 20.37
N GLY A 225 16.18 23.24 21.46
CA GLY A 225 16.97 24.19 22.26
C GLY A 225 18.25 23.55 22.82
N VAL A 226 18.14 22.35 23.39
CA VAL A 226 19.31 21.59 23.88
C VAL A 226 20.27 21.22 22.74
N ALA A 227 19.73 20.81 21.58
CA ALA A 227 20.54 20.54 20.38
C ALA A 227 21.30 21.78 19.90
N ALA A 228 20.72 22.98 20.00
CA ALA A 228 21.37 24.23 19.62
C ALA A 228 22.61 24.52 20.49
N GLU A 229 22.47 24.35 21.81
CA GLU A 229 23.59 24.49 22.76
C GLU A 229 24.68 23.43 22.51
N ILE A 230 24.30 22.18 22.25
CA ILE A 230 25.25 21.10 21.94
C ILE A 230 26.07 21.39 20.66
N ILE A 231 25.48 22.02 19.63
CA ILE A 231 26.22 22.48 18.44
C ILE A 231 27.31 23.50 18.82
N GLY A 232 27.06 24.36 19.82
CA GLY A 232 28.04 25.30 20.33
C GLY A 232 29.19 24.63 21.11
N ILE A 233 28.88 23.56 21.87
CA ILE A 233 29.86 22.80 22.66
C ILE A 233 30.70 21.87 21.76
N LEU A 234 30.06 21.18 20.81
CA LEU A 234 30.64 20.17 19.93
C LEU A 234 30.32 20.50 18.46
N PRO A 235 31.08 21.40 17.80
CA PRO A 235 30.80 21.85 16.44
C PRO A 235 31.17 20.80 15.36
N THR A 236 30.53 19.63 15.41
CA THR A 236 30.63 18.53 14.42
C THR A 236 29.38 18.44 13.54
N THR A 237 29.44 17.57 12.52
CA THR A 237 28.29 17.12 11.70
C THR A 237 27.95 15.66 11.96
N ASP A 238 28.95 14.85 12.30
CA ASP A 238 28.86 13.42 12.55
C ASP A 238 28.85 13.19 14.06
N TYR A 239 27.64 13.22 14.64
CA TYR A 239 27.42 12.96 16.06
C TYR A 239 27.15 11.47 16.26
N LEU A 240 27.66 10.91 17.35
CA LEU A 240 27.19 9.66 17.93
C LEU A 240 26.19 9.95 19.06
N VAL A 241 25.35 8.97 19.40
CA VAL A 241 24.42 9.08 20.54
C VAL A 241 25.18 9.29 21.85
N GLU A 242 26.37 8.69 21.98
CA GLU A 242 27.24 8.87 23.15
C GLU A 242 27.79 10.29 23.29
N ASP A 243 28.03 11.01 22.20
CA ASP A 243 28.50 12.41 22.24
C ASP A 243 27.42 13.31 22.82
N VAL A 244 26.18 13.13 22.36
CA VAL A 244 24.99 13.83 22.87
C VAL A 244 24.78 13.50 24.35
N ARG A 245 24.84 12.21 24.73
CA ARG A 245 24.71 11.78 26.13
C ARG A 245 25.81 12.36 27.01
N THR A 246 27.05 12.44 26.52
CA THR A 246 28.19 13.01 27.24
C THR A 246 28.03 14.52 27.42
N ALA A 247 27.65 15.24 26.37
CA ALA A 247 27.38 16.68 26.43
C ALA A 247 26.23 17.02 27.38
N VAL A 248 25.14 16.23 27.37
CA VAL A 248 24.01 16.36 28.31
C VAL A 248 24.46 16.14 29.76
N ARG A 249 25.27 15.10 30.03
CA ARG A 249 25.75 14.77 31.38
C ARG A 249 26.83 15.70 31.92
N ALA A 250 27.52 16.44 31.05
CA ALA A 250 28.59 17.36 31.42
C ALA A 250 28.09 18.78 31.79
N SER A 251 26.79 19.04 31.74
CA SER A 251 26.21 20.37 31.94
C SER A 251 24.94 20.32 32.81
N ASP A 252 25.00 21.00 33.96
CA ASP A 252 23.88 21.12 34.91
C ASP A 252 22.65 21.81 34.29
N VAL A 253 22.82 22.53 33.18
CA VAL A 253 21.72 23.16 32.41
C VAL A 253 20.72 22.11 31.88
N PHE A 254 21.17 20.87 31.69
CA PHE A 254 20.38 19.80 31.05
C PHE A 254 19.84 18.75 32.03
N GLU A 255 19.88 18.98 33.35
CA GLU A 255 19.53 18.00 34.41
C GLU A 255 18.16 17.32 34.23
N THR A 256 17.19 17.99 33.59
CA THR A 256 15.83 17.47 33.32
C THR A 256 15.68 16.71 31.99
N THR A 257 16.78 16.28 31.37
CA THR A 257 16.82 15.60 30.06
C THR A 257 16.86 14.08 30.25
N THR A 258 15.87 13.38 29.70
CA THR A 258 15.75 11.92 29.79
C THR A 258 16.52 11.22 28.67
N GLU A 259 16.74 9.91 28.77
CA GLU A 259 17.31 9.14 27.66
C GLU A 259 16.40 9.17 26.40
N LYS A 260 15.07 9.31 26.53
CA LYS A 260 14.17 9.54 25.38
C LYS A 260 14.47 10.90 24.71
N ASP A 261 14.72 11.94 25.51
CA ASP A 261 15.11 13.25 24.99
C ASP A 261 16.48 13.20 24.31
N ILE A 262 17.45 12.46 24.84
CA ILE A 262 18.77 12.26 24.21
C ILE A 262 18.63 11.67 22.79
N ILE A 263 17.71 10.70 22.61
CA ILE A 263 17.42 10.13 21.29
C ILE A 263 16.74 11.15 20.36
N ASP A 264 15.78 11.96 20.85
CA ASP A 264 15.18 13.05 20.06
C ASP A 264 16.22 14.12 19.67
N ILE A 265 17.09 14.54 20.60
CA ILE A 265 18.18 15.51 20.39
C ILE A 265 19.16 14.99 19.34
N TYR A 266 19.60 13.73 19.47
CA TYR A 266 20.43 13.05 18.48
C TYR A 266 19.76 13.03 17.09
N GLY A 267 18.47 12.74 17.02
CA GLY A 267 17.68 12.80 15.79
C GLY A 267 17.62 14.20 15.18
N ILE A 268 17.51 15.26 15.99
CA ILE A 268 17.53 16.67 15.54
C ILE A 268 18.90 17.03 14.97
N LEU A 269 19.99 16.68 15.68
CA LEU A 269 21.36 16.99 15.29
C LEU A 269 21.76 16.31 13.98
N THR A 270 21.50 15.00 13.86
CA THR A 270 21.82 14.21 12.66
C THR A 270 21.01 14.60 11.44
N ASN A 271 19.75 15.04 11.61
CA ASN A 271 18.88 15.45 10.51
C ASN A 271 18.80 16.98 10.33
N ARG A 272 19.75 17.76 10.89
CA ARG A 272 19.68 19.22 10.98
C ARG A 272 19.47 19.97 9.66
N GLN A 273 19.94 19.40 8.55
CA GLN A 273 19.70 19.87 7.17
C GLN A 273 18.21 19.90 6.77
N THR A 274 17.32 19.38 7.61
CA THR A 274 15.86 19.47 7.45
C THR A 274 15.32 20.82 7.94
N TYR A 275 16.05 21.48 8.84
CA TYR A 275 15.73 22.79 9.41
C TYR A 275 16.60 23.91 8.82
N GLU A 276 17.30 23.65 7.72
CA GLU A 276 18.06 24.66 6.98
C GLU A 276 17.16 25.35 5.95
N MET A 277 17.13 26.69 6.00
CA MET A 277 16.49 27.52 4.99
C MET A 277 17.11 27.28 3.61
N ASN A 278 16.39 26.60 2.70
CA ASN A 278 16.28 26.91 1.24
C ASN A 278 15.68 25.81 0.35
N ILE A 279 15.33 24.61 0.84
CA ILE A 279 14.92 23.52 -0.08
C ILE A 279 13.44 23.62 -0.50
N TYR A 280 13.17 24.42 -1.53
CA TYR A 280 11.92 24.36 -2.31
C TYR A 280 11.94 23.12 -3.22
N PHE A 281 11.50 21.97 -2.71
CA PHE A 281 11.29 20.79 -3.55
C PHE A 281 10.12 21.02 -4.52
N ASN A 282 10.39 20.88 -5.82
CA ASN A 282 9.35 20.77 -6.84
C ASN A 282 8.84 19.31 -6.90
N GLU A 283 7.51 19.13 -6.90
CA GLU A 283 6.78 17.86 -7.05
C GLU A 283 7.39 16.96 -8.16
N GLN A 284 7.74 17.56 -9.31
CA GLN A 284 8.37 16.85 -10.44
C GLN A 284 9.78 16.30 -10.15
N SER A 285 10.52 16.85 -9.19
CA SER A 285 11.87 16.40 -8.85
C SER A 285 11.82 15.16 -7.96
N LEU A 286 10.93 15.14 -6.96
CA LEU A 286 10.79 14.00 -6.06
C LEU A 286 10.14 12.81 -6.75
N GLU A 287 9.13 13.04 -7.59
CA GLU A 287 8.53 11.95 -8.37
C GLU A 287 9.52 11.32 -9.37
N ARG A 288 10.54 12.07 -9.82
CA ARG A 288 11.65 11.52 -10.61
C ARG A 288 12.66 10.74 -9.76
N SER A 289 12.90 11.11 -8.50
CA SER A 289 13.88 10.42 -7.64
C SER A 289 13.35 9.10 -7.06
N LEU A 290 12.03 8.98 -6.90
CA LEU A 290 11.35 7.78 -6.38
C LEU A 290 11.55 6.52 -7.23
N TYR A 291 11.54 6.64 -8.56
CA TYR A 291 11.54 5.48 -9.48
C TYR A 291 12.91 5.15 -10.10
N VAL A 292 13.98 5.41 -9.34
CA VAL A 292 15.37 5.29 -9.78
C VAL A 292 16.02 4.03 -9.20
N GLU A 293 16.83 3.35 -9.99
CA GLU A 293 17.77 2.34 -9.48
C GLU A 293 19.15 2.99 -9.44
N ARG A 294 19.89 2.77 -8.37
CA ARG A 294 21.11 3.52 -8.07
C ARG A 294 22.25 2.58 -7.73
N ASP A 295 21.99 1.75 -6.75
CA ASP A 295 22.88 0.72 -6.23
C ASP A 295 22.57 -0.63 -6.91
N PRO A 296 23.53 -1.28 -7.61
CA PRO A 296 23.33 -2.59 -8.20
C PRO A 296 23.30 -3.75 -7.19
N GLU A 297 23.71 -3.55 -5.94
CA GLU A 297 23.63 -4.55 -4.86
C GLU A 297 22.24 -4.60 -4.22
N LEU A 298 21.44 -3.52 -4.35
CA LEU A 298 20.05 -3.50 -3.88
C LEU A 298 19.10 -4.22 -4.85
N PRO A 299 18.03 -4.87 -4.35
CA PRO A 299 17.10 -5.60 -5.21
C PRO A 299 16.41 -4.65 -6.19
N PRO A 300 16.27 -5.03 -7.46
CA PRO A 300 15.76 -4.15 -8.50
C PRO A 300 14.29 -3.79 -8.31
N ILE A 301 13.87 -2.73 -9.00
CA ILE A 301 12.47 -2.33 -9.12
C ILE A 301 11.63 -3.50 -9.64
N GLY A 302 10.43 -3.68 -9.09
CA GLY A 302 9.55 -4.81 -9.41
C GLY A 302 9.74 -6.03 -8.49
N THR A 303 10.85 -6.12 -7.75
CA THR A 303 11.06 -7.18 -6.75
C THR A 303 9.97 -7.15 -5.69
N ARG A 304 9.41 -8.32 -5.39
CA ARG A 304 8.36 -8.50 -4.37
C ARG A 304 8.98 -8.69 -3.00
N VAL A 305 8.35 -8.11 -1.97
CA VAL A 305 8.88 -8.07 -0.60
C VAL A 305 7.82 -8.27 0.48
N ARG A 306 8.28 -8.73 1.65
CA ARG A 306 7.54 -8.80 2.92
C ARG A 306 8.28 -8.05 4.04
N ARG A 307 7.60 -7.82 5.16
CA ARG A 307 8.24 -7.33 6.39
C ARG A 307 9.39 -8.25 6.80
N GLY A 308 10.52 -7.68 7.21
CA GLY A 308 11.64 -8.46 7.75
C GLY A 308 11.39 -8.97 9.18
N PRO A 309 12.23 -9.88 9.70
CA PRO A 309 12.01 -10.50 11.02
C PRO A 309 11.98 -9.49 12.17
N SER A 310 12.85 -8.48 12.12
CA SER A 310 12.99 -7.44 13.15
C SER A 310 12.19 -6.18 12.79
N TRP A 311 10.88 -6.34 12.52
CA TRP A 311 9.97 -5.29 12.06
C TRP A 311 9.49 -4.37 13.20
N PRO A 312 9.86 -3.06 13.21
CA PRO A 312 9.49 -2.15 14.29
C PRO A 312 8.21 -1.35 14.01
N TYR A 313 7.62 -1.43 12.81
CA TYR A 313 6.58 -0.50 12.34
C TYR A 313 5.15 -1.00 12.59
N SER A 314 4.93 -1.79 13.64
CA SER A 314 3.62 -2.39 13.97
C SER A 314 2.98 -3.09 12.76
N ASN A 315 1.74 -2.77 12.39
CA ASN A 315 1.03 -3.25 11.21
C ASN A 315 1.03 -2.25 10.02
N GLN A 316 2.05 -1.39 9.89
CA GLN A 316 2.17 -0.41 8.79
C GLN A 316 2.12 -1.03 7.38
N ASP A 317 2.60 -2.26 7.20
CA ASP A 317 2.52 -3.03 5.95
C ASP A 317 1.16 -3.75 5.76
N SER A 318 0.21 -3.57 6.68
CA SER A 318 -1.12 -4.22 6.68
C SER A 318 -1.11 -5.75 6.55
N HIS A 319 0.01 -6.41 6.87
CA HIS A 319 0.20 -7.85 6.67
C HIS A 319 0.04 -8.28 5.19
N VAL A 320 0.32 -7.40 4.23
CA VAL A 320 0.36 -7.74 2.79
C VAL A 320 1.79 -7.76 2.24
N ALA A 321 1.95 -8.28 1.01
CA ALA A 321 3.19 -8.14 0.26
C ALA A 321 3.31 -6.74 -0.36
N GLY A 322 4.52 -6.36 -0.76
CA GLY A 322 4.81 -5.11 -1.44
C GLY A 322 5.76 -5.28 -2.61
N THR A 323 6.06 -4.18 -3.29
CA THR A 323 6.95 -4.12 -4.45
C THR A 323 7.95 -2.99 -4.30
N ILE A 324 9.23 -3.26 -4.55
CA ILE A 324 10.24 -2.21 -4.63
C ILE A 324 9.96 -1.35 -5.88
N ILE A 325 9.75 -0.04 -5.68
CA ILE A 325 9.49 0.94 -6.75
C ILE A 325 10.71 1.83 -7.05
N GLY A 326 11.75 1.82 -6.19
CA GLY A 326 13.05 2.43 -6.45
C GLY A 326 13.97 2.45 -5.24
N HIS A 327 15.17 3.02 -5.39
CA HIS A 327 16.22 3.04 -4.38
C HIS A 327 16.29 4.47 -3.82
N TRP A 328 16.17 4.61 -2.49
CA TRP A 328 16.12 5.91 -1.81
C TRP A 328 17.51 6.55 -1.83
N ASP A 329 17.58 7.85 -2.09
CA ASP A 329 18.83 8.62 -2.16
C ASP A 329 19.21 9.32 -0.85
N GLN A 330 18.31 9.43 0.13
CA GLN A 330 18.60 10.12 1.39
C GLN A 330 19.26 9.23 2.44
N ARG A 331 19.25 7.91 2.26
CA ARG A 331 19.92 6.94 3.15
C ARG A 331 20.56 5.83 2.32
N PRO A 332 21.78 5.38 2.67
CA PRO A 332 22.40 4.22 2.04
C PRO A 332 21.55 2.97 2.26
N ASN A 333 21.75 1.96 1.41
CA ASN A 333 21.13 0.64 1.50
C ASN A 333 19.58 0.68 1.69
N SER A 334 18.90 1.67 1.11
CA SER A 334 17.47 1.88 1.35
C SER A 334 16.64 1.77 0.07
N VAL A 335 15.51 1.06 0.16
CA VAL A 335 14.56 0.83 -0.94
C VAL A 335 13.22 1.49 -0.63
N TYR A 336 12.56 2.04 -1.64
CA TYR A 336 11.18 2.49 -1.57
C TYR A 336 10.26 1.34 -1.97
N VAL A 337 9.32 0.99 -1.09
CA VAL A 337 8.33 -0.08 -1.30
C VAL A 337 6.95 0.53 -1.43
N GLU A 338 6.20 0.14 -2.45
CA GLU A 338 4.74 0.29 -2.51
C GLU A 338 4.12 -1.03 -2.04
N TRP A 339 3.44 -1.01 -0.89
CA TRP A 339 2.68 -2.15 -0.39
C TRP A 339 1.44 -2.40 -1.25
N ASP A 340 0.85 -3.59 -1.15
CA ASP A 340 -0.34 -3.90 -1.96
C ASP A 340 -1.58 -3.05 -1.60
N THR A 341 -1.54 -2.36 -0.45
CA THR A 341 -2.47 -1.26 -0.06
C THR A 341 -2.25 0.07 -0.81
N CYS A 342 -1.33 0.11 -1.78
CA CYS A 342 -0.85 1.29 -2.50
C CYS A 342 -0.12 2.35 -1.63
N MET A 343 0.11 2.08 -0.34
CA MET A 343 0.88 2.96 0.54
C MET A 343 2.38 2.77 0.32
N ARG A 344 3.14 3.87 0.35
CA ARG A 344 4.56 3.91 -0.01
C ARG A 344 5.43 4.31 1.16
N PHE A 345 6.48 3.54 1.42
CA PHE A 345 7.44 3.84 2.48
C PHE A 345 8.86 3.44 2.08
N PRO A 346 9.88 4.18 2.53
CA PRO A 346 11.25 3.74 2.45
C PRO A 346 11.61 2.79 3.60
N TYR A 347 12.40 1.76 3.29
CA TYR A 347 12.94 0.81 4.26
C TYR A 347 14.43 0.57 4.04
N HIS A 348 15.14 0.36 5.14
CA HIS A 348 16.52 -0.13 5.10
C HIS A 348 16.52 -1.61 4.69
N PHE A 349 17.33 -1.94 3.69
CA PHE A 349 17.48 -3.28 3.13
C PHE A 349 18.90 -3.79 3.36
N GLU A 350 19.00 -5.01 3.90
CA GLU A 350 20.24 -5.77 3.98
C GLU A 350 19.99 -7.22 3.60
N THR A 351 21.05 -7.98 3.34
CA THR A 351 21.03 -9.44 3.29
C THR A 351 21.04 -10.09 4.69
N SER A 352 21.11 -9.28 5.76
CA SER A 352 21.15 -9.72 7.15
C SER A 352 19.76 -9.91 7.76
N ALA A 353 19.67 -10.63 8.88
CA ALA A 353 18.44 -10.76 9.68
C ALA A 353 17.91 -9.42 10.26
N ASN A 354 18.69 -8.33 10.18
CA ASN A 354 18.29 -6.99 10.63
C ASN A 354 17.53 -6.19 9.57
N SER A 355 17.48 -6.67 8.31
CA SER A 355 16.76 -6.03 7.21
C SER A 355 15.30 -5.74 7.57
N LYS A 356 14.79 -4.58 7.14
CA LYS A 356 13.40 -4.19 7.40
C LYS A 356 12.43 -4.76 6.40
N VAL A 357 12.88 -5.12 5.20
CA VAL A 357 12.10 -5.88 4.23
C VAL A 357 12.93 -7.03 3.64
N VAL A 358 12.28 -8.15 3.37
CA VAL A 358 12.90 -9.35 2.78
C VAL A 358 12.23 -9.65 1.44
N VAL A 359 12.99 -10.23 0.50
CA VAL A 359 12.46 -10.63 -0.80
C VAL A 359 11.56 -11.85 -0.64
N CYS A 360 10.42 -11.88 -1.33
CA CYS A 360 9.50 -13.01 -1.35
C CYS A 360 9.05 -13.33 -2.78
N ASN A 361 8.48 -14.52 -2.97
CA ASN A 361 7.90 -14.95 -4.24
C ASN A 361 6.40 -14.61 -4.38
N GLU A 362 5.81 -13.91 -3.40
CA GLU A 362 4.36 -13.66 -3.37
C GLU A 362 3.91 -12.71 -4.49
N PRO A 363 3.05 -13.17 -5.41
CA PRO A 363 2.63 -12.38 -6.55
C PRO A 363 1.68 -11.25 -6.18
N ARG A 364 1.59 -10.20 -7.02
CA ARG A 364 0.53 -9.19 -6.89
C ARG A 364 -0.81 -9.80 -7.29
N ILE A 365 -1.70 -9.96 -6.31
CA ILE A 365 -3.09 -10.35 -6.56
C ILE A 365 -3.97 -9.11 -6.60
N LEU A 366 -4.43 -8.76 -7.79
CA LEU A 366 -5.43 -7.71 -8.02
C LEU A 366 -6.76 -8.06 -7.34
N LEU A 367 -7.29 -7.10 -6.58
CA LEU A 367 -8.56 -7.24 -5.88
C LEU A 367 -9.71 -6.87 -6.80
N ARG A 368 -9.79 -5.60 -7.21
CA ARG A 368 -10.70 -5.16 -8.29
C ARG A 368 -10.10 -4.11 -9.23
N GLU A 369 -8.85 -3.70 -8.98
CA GLU A 369 -8.08 -2.89 -9.89
C GLU A 369 -7.84 -3.64 -11.22
N ARG A 370 -7.81 -2.91 -12.34
CA ARG A 370 -7.47 -3.50 -13.66
C ARG A 370 -5.98 -3.86 -13.78
N ILE A 371 -5.14 -3.11 -13.08
CA ILE A 371 -3.68 -3.25 -13.03
C ILE A 371 -3.17 -2.48 -11.81
N ALA A 372 -2.07 -2.95 -11.21
CA ALA A 372 -1.45 -2.34 -10.05
C ALA A 372 0.08 -2.50 -10.11
N VAL A 373 0.78 -1.85 -9.19
CA VAL A 373 2.22 -2.07 -8.98
C VAL A 373 2.45 -3.51 -8.47
N GLY A 374 3.52 -4.14 -8.96
CA GLY A 374 3.84 -5.54 -8.71
C GLY A 374 3.23 -6.54 -9.69
N CYS A 375 2.37 -6.10 -10.62
CA CYS A 375 1.86 -6.96 -11.69
C CYS A 375 2.97 -7.37 -12.67
N LEU A 376 2.90 -8.62 -13.14
CA LEU A 376 3.69 -9.13 -14.26
C LEU A 376 2.96 -8.83 -15.58
N ILE A 377 3.69 -8.39 -16.60
CA ILE A 377 3.15 -8.10 -17.94
C ILE A 377 4.04 -8.65 -19.06
N GLU A 378 3.46 -8.84 -20.24
CA GLU A 378 4.17 -9.20 -21.49
C GLU A 378 3.63 -8.38 -22.68
N ARG A 379 4.14 -8.58 -23.90
CA ARG A 379 3.68 -7.86 -25.11
C ARG A 379 2.16 -8.01 -25.29
N GLY A 380 1.48 -6.90 -25.53
CA GLY A 380 0.04 -6.85 -25.80
C GLY A 380 -0.28 -6.70 -27.29
N GLN A 381 -1.57 -6.71 -27.61
CA GLN A 381 -2.07 -6.71 -28.99
C GLN A 381 -1.66 -5.47 -29.80
N ASP A 382 -1.48 -4.32 -29.17
CA ASP A 382 -1.10 -3.06 -29.83
C ASP A 382 0.40 -2.75 -29.75
N TRP A 383 1.23 -3.72 -29.33
CA TRP A 383 2.68 -3.53 -29.18
C TRP A 383 3.34 -3.06 -30.47
N LYS A 384 4.06 -1.94 -30.38
CA LYS A 384 4.74 -1.27 -31.50
C LYS A 384 6.15 -0.80 -31.17
N TRP A 385 6.72 -1.31 -30.08
CA TRP A 385 7.91 -0.73 -29.43
C TRP A 385 9.18 -1.56 -29.67
N SER A 386 9.20 -2.34 -30.76
CA SER A 386 10.29 -3.26 -31.14
C SER A 386 10.67 -4.18 -29.97
N ASP A 387 11.96 -4.50 -29.79
CA ASP A 387 12.44 -5.36 -28.70
C ASP A 387 12.90 -4.59 -27.45
N GLN A 388 12.21 -3.48 -27.11
CA GLN A 388 12.47 -2.73 -25.87
C GLN A 388 12.34 -3.61 -24.61
N ASP A 389 11.45 -4.59 -24.65
CA ASP A 389 11.26 -5.57 -23.59
C ASP A 389 12.38 -6.62 -23.47
N GLY A 390 13.25 -6.72 -24.49
CA GLY A 390 14.30 -7.74 -24.57
C GLY A 390 14.01 -8.87 -25.56
N GLY A 391 12.87 -8.85 -26.24
CA GLY A 391 12.47 -9.86 -27.22
C GLY A 391 11.16 -10.55 -26.86
N GLU A 392 10.62 -11.33 -27.80
CA GLU A 392 9.39 -12.09 -27.60
C GLU A 392 9.50 -13.07 -26.41
N GLY A 393 8.46 -13.13 -25.58
CA GLY A 393 8.44 -13.94 -24.37
C GLY A 393 9.10 -13.30 -23.14
N SER A 394 9.62 -12.07 -23.24
CA SER A 394 10.09 -11.30 -22.08
C SER A 394 8.95 -10.94 -21.13
N VAL A 395 9.23 -10.94 -19.83
CA VAL A 395 8.29 -10.54 -18.78
C VAL A 395 8.77 -9.25 -18.12
N GLY A 396 7.86 -8.31 -17.93
CA GLY A 396 8.11 -7.03 -17.26
C GLY A 396 7.32 -6.90 -15.96
N PHE A 397 7.80 -6.02 -15.08
CA PHE A 397 7.24 -5.72 -13.78
C PHE A 397 6.68 -4.29 -13.77
N VAL A 398 5.41 -4.14 -13.38
CA VAL A 398 4.77 -2.82 -13.23
C VAL A 398 5.27 -2.15 -11.96
N TYR A 399 5.86 -0.96 -12.08
CA TYR A 399 6.38 -0.21 -10.93
C TYR A 399 5.69 1.14 -10.69
N ARG A 400 4.84 1.59 -11.64
CA ARG A 400 4.01 2.79 -11.50
C ARG A 400 2.80 2.70 -12.41
N VAL A 401 1.63 3.06 -11.88
CA VAL A 401 0.39 3.21 -12.65
C VAL A 401 -0.02 4.69 -12.63
N LYS A 402 -0.50 5.21 -13.77
CA LYS A 402 -1.09 6.55 -13.87
C LYS A 402 -2.60 6.50 -14.07
N GLU A 403 -3.27 7.57 -13.63
CA GLU A 403 -4.72 7.78 -13.81
C GLU A 403 -5.12 7.89 -15.30
N ASP A 404 -4.18 8.23 -16.18
CA ASP A 404 -4.38 8.28 -17.64
C ASP A 404 -4.38 6.89 -18.32
N GLN A 405 -4.34 5.78 -17.58
CA GLN A 405 -4.23 4.40 -18.12
C GLN A 405 -2.90 4.12 -18.86
N THR A 406 -1.84 4.87 -18.53
CA THR A 406 -0.45 4.52 -18.82
C THR A 406 0.17 3.81 -17.62
N ILE A 407 0.97 2.77 -17.88
CA ILE A 407 1.79 2.11 -16.84
C ILE A 407 3.27 2.27 -17.16
N TYR A 408 4.13 2.20 -16.14
CA TYR A 408 5.57 2.10 -16.30
C TYR A 408 6.02 0.69 -15.91
N VAL A 409 6.87 0.13 -16.76
CA VAL A 409 7.34 -1.24 -16.69
C VAL A 409 8.86 -1.25 -16.64
N ARG A 410 9.40 -2.08 -15.76
CA ARG A 410 10.78 -2.55 -15.83
C ARG A 410 10.80 -3.90 -16.53
N TRP A 411 11.61 -4.04 -17.57
CA TRP A 411 11.86 -5.32 -18.23
C TRP A 411 13.07 -6.04 -17.63
N SER A 412 13.17 -7.36 -17.84
CA SER A 412 14.28 -8.17 -17.32
C SER A 412 15.66 -7.78 -17.88
N ASN A 413 15.71 -7.16 -19.07
CA ASN A 413 16.92 -6.53 -19.62
C ASN A 413 17.37 -5.25 -18.87
N GLY A 414 16.60 -4.79 -17.87
CA GLY A 414 16.83 -3.58 -17.08
C GLY A 414 16.22 -2.30 -17.65
N LEU A 415 15.69 -2.32 -18.87
CA LEU A 415 15.06 -1.15 -19.49
C LEU A 415 13.79 -0.77 -18.73
N LYS A 416 13.63 0.53 -18.47
CA LYS A 416 12.42 1.11 -17.89
C LYS A 416 11.77 2.04 -18.90
N SER A 417 10.49 1.84 -19.17
CA SER A 417 9.70 2.62 -20.14
C SER A 417 8.23 2.63 -19.76
N ASN A 418 7.39 3.37 -20.51
CA ASN A 418 5.96 3.48 -20.26
C ASN A 418 5.11 3.06 -21.45
N TYR A 419 4.00 2.39 -21.16
CA TYR A 419 3.16 1.68 -22.13
C TYR A 419 1.67 1.91 -21.87
N ARG A 420 0.86 1.83 -22.92
CA ARG A 420 -0.59 2.03 -22.85
C ARG A 420 -1.26 0.75 -22.33
N PHE A 421 -2.11 0.91 -21.31
CA PHE A 421 -2.96 -0.16 -20.77
C PHE A 421 -4.43 0.32 -20.70
N GLY A 422 -4.94 0.78 -21.85
CA GLY A 422 -6.27 1.39 -21.99
C GLY A 422 -6.25 2.86 -22.45
N TYR A 423 -5.10 3.54 -22.39
CA TYR A 423 -4.96 4.88 -22.98
C TYR A 423 -5.24 4.82 -24.50
N ASP A 424 -6.10 5.71 -24.99
CA ASP A 424 -6.60 5.71 -26.38
C ASP A 424 -7.30 4.39 -26.78
N GLY A 425 -7.79 3.61 -25.80
CA GLY A 425 -8.37 2.28 -26.01
C GLY A 425 -7.35 1.22 -26.42
N LYS A 426 -6.04 1.48 -26.22
CA LYS A 426 -4.94 0.66 -26.72
C LYS A 426 -4.19 -0.07 -25.61
N TYR A 427 -3.81 -1.32 -25.89
CA TYR A 427 -3.13 -2.22 -24.98
C TYR A 427 -1.79 -2.66 -25.57
N ASP A 428 -0.76 -1.85 -25.33
CA ASP A 428 0.62 -2.15 -25.72
C ASP A 428 1.13 -3.39 -24.97
N VAL A 429 0.69 -3.60 -23.73
CA VAL A 429 1.08 -4.71 -22.84
C VAL A 429 -0.14 -5.45 -22.33
N SER A 430 0.02 -6.75 -22.06
CA SER A 430 -1.00 -7.63 -21.49
C SER A 430 -0.63 -8.00 -20.05
N LEU A 431 -1.64 -8.15 -19.19
CA LEU A 431 -1.45 -8.67 -17.84
C LEU A 431 -1.16 -10.18 -17.91
N CYS A 432 -0.07 -10.61 -17.29
CA CYS A 432 0.24 -12.03 -17.15
C CYS A 432 -0.47 -12.62 -15.92
N ASP A 433 -0.82 -13.91 -16.00
CA ASP A 433 -1.25 -14.67 -14.82
C ASP A 433 -0.02 -15.09 -13.99
N PRO A 434 0.18 -14.55 -12.78
CA PRO A 434 1.35 -14.86 -11.96
C PRO A 434 1.42 -16.31 -11.49
N PHE A 435 0.38 -17.11 -11.72
CA PHE A 435 0.33 -18.53 -11.40
C PHE A 435 0.60 -19.47 -12.57
N ASP A 436 0.77 -18.94 -13.79
CA ASP A 436 1.12 -19.76 -14.95
C ASP A 436 2.53 -20.37 -14.76
N LYS A 437 2.59 -21.70 -14.64
CA LYS A 437 3.85 -22.44 -14.41
C LYS A 437 4.89 -22.16 -15.48
N GLU A 438 4.49 -21.96 -16.74
CA GLU A 438 5.39 -21.69 -17.86
C GLU A 438 5.86 -20.23 -17.87
N LEU A 439 5.00 -19.28 -17.51
CA LEU A 439 5.42 -17.89 -17.26
C LEU A 439 6.46 -17.84 -16.13
N MET A 440 6.19 -18.52 -15.00
CA MET A 440 7.08 -18.50 -13.84
C MET A 440 8.39 -19.27 -14.10
N ARG A 441 8.38 -20.27 -14.98
CA ARG A 441 9.60 -20.90 -15.52
C ARG A 441 10.42 -19.89 -16.34
N ARG A 442 9.80 -19.24 -17.34
CA ARG A 442 10.43 -18.15 -18.12
C ARG A 442 10.96 -17.03 -17.23
N LEU A 443 10.27 -16.70 -16.14
CA LEU A 443 10.67 -15.64 -15.22
C LEU A 443 11.94 -15.98 -14.43
N ARG A 444 12.05 -17.22 -13.94
CA ARG A 444 13.26 -17.72 -13.25
C ARG A 444 14.46 -17.88 -14.18
N GLU A 445 14.22 -18.19 -15.46
CA GLU A 445 15.26 -18.34 -16.48
C GLU A 445 15.70 -17.00 -17.10
N GLN A 446 14.95 -15.91 -16.90
CA GLN A 446 15.33 -14.60 -17.42
C GLN A 446 16.58 -14.06 -16.70
N PRO A 447 17.57 -13.50 -17.44
CA PRO A 447 18.87 -13.12 -16.90
C PRO A 447 18.81 -11.78 -16.14
N ILE A 448 18.09 -11.76 -15.01
CA ILE A 448 18.10 -10.64 -14.07
C ILE A 448 19.48 -10.62 -13.40
N LYS A 449 20.26 -9.57 -13.66
CA LYS A 449 21.67 -9.47 -13.23
C LYS A 449 21.90 -9.31 -11.72
N TRP A 450 20.83 -9.16 -10.93
CA TRP A 450 20.92 -9.07 -9.47
C TRP A 450 21.11 -10.47 -8.87
N LYS A 451 22.22 -10.68 -8.16
CA LYS A 451 22.54 -11.93 -7.47
C LYS A 451 22.73 -11.65 -5.98
N ILE A 452 21.93 -12.29 -5.14
CA ILE A 452 22.23 -12.38 -3.71
C ILE A 452 23.56 -13.13 -3.57
N SER A 453 24.57 -12.48 -3.01
CA SER A 453 25.74 -13.20 -2.51
C SER A 453 25.39 -13.82 -1.15
N ALA A 454 25.64 -15.13 -1.03
CA ALA A 454 25.28 -16.01 0.10
C ALA A 454 23.79 -16.42 0.23
N ALA A 455 23.43 -17.47 -0.53
CA ALA A 455 22.52 -18.59 -0.19
C ALA A 455 21.17 -18.30 0.52
N ASP A 456 20.09 -18.44 -0.27
CA ASP A 456 18.79 -19.01 0.09
C ASP A 456 18.19 -18.67 1.47
N LYS A 457 17.55 -17.50 1.55
CA LYS A 457 16.42 -17.23 2.48
C LYS A 457 15.31 -16.44 1.79
N ILE A 458 14.70 -17.06 0.79
CA ILE A 458 13.32 -16.73 0.43
C ILE A 458 12.45 -17.33 1.55
N THR A 459 11.64 -16.52 2.21
CA THR A 459 10.63 -17.04 3.14
C THR A 459 9.40 -17.46 2.36
N ASP A 460 9.27 -18.76 2.08
CA ASP A 460 7.97 -19.36 1.82
C ASP A 460 7.21 -19.36 3.15
N ASN A 461 6.10 -18.63 3.20
CA ASN A 461 5.51 -18.15 4.44
C ASN A 461 4.09 -18.70 4.63
N ASP A 462 3.98 -19.97 5.00
CA ASP A 462 2.77 -20.54 5.60
C ASP A 462 2.99 -20.69 7.11
N GLY A 463 2.69 -19.61 7.85
CA GLY A 463 2.73 -19.56 9.31
C GLY A 463 1.54 -20.26 9.95
N CYS A 464 1.29 -21.52 9.59
CA CYS A 464 0.22 -22.35 10.14
C CYS A 464 0.76 -23.76 10.40
N GLU A 465 0.76 -24.19 11.67
CA GLU A 465 1.03 -25.58 12.02
C GLU A 465 -0.15 -26.45 11.57
N THR A 466 0.04 -27.21 10.51
CA THR A 466 -0.81 -28.36 10.16
C THR A 466 0.05 -29.59 10.05
N ASP A 467 -0.10 -30.51 11.01
CA ASP A 467 0.47 -31.86 10.94
C ASP A 467 -0.14 -32.61 9.74
N GLU A 468 0.63 -32.72 8.65
CA GLU A 468 0.44 -33.78 7.67
C GLU A 468 1.65 -34.71 7.69
N THR A 469 1.38 -35.98 7.98
CA THR A 469 2.38 -37.03 8.15
C THR A 469 3.00 -37.42 6.81
N ASP A 470 4.30 -37.16 6.64
CA ASP A 470 5.07 -37.52 5.46
C ASP A 470 5.52 -38.99 5.53
N ASP A 471 4.68 -39.90 5.02
CA ASP A 471 5.06 -41.29 4.78
C ASP A 471 5.99 -41.35 3.55
N ASN A 472 7.31 -41.44 3.76
CA ASN A 472 8.22 -42.39 3.07
C ASN A 472 9.66 -42.33 3.62
N GLU A 473 9.97 -43.24 4.54
CA GLU A 473 11.31 -43.84 4.76
C GLU A 473 11.88 -44.39 3.43
N GLU A 474 13.18 -44.60 3.21
CA GLU A 474 14.46 -44.25 3.88
C GLU A 474 15.61 -44.55 2.88
N TYR A 475 16.73 -43.82 2.98
CA TYR A 475 18.14 -44.25 2.77
C TYR A 475 18.61 -45.02 1.49
N GLU A 476 19.89 -44.98 1.07
CA GLU A 476 21.08 -44.32 1.64
C GLU A 476 22.10 -43.88 0.56
N GLU A 477 23.10 -43.12 1.02
CA GLU A 477 24.25 -42.63 0.25
C GLU A 477 25.25 -43.74 -0.17
N SER A 478 26.22 -43.37 -1.01
CA SER A 478 27.57 -43.89 -0.84
C SER A 478 28.64 -42.85 -1.20
N VAL A 479 29.31 -42.30 -0.17
CA VAL A 479 30.58 -41.57 -0.33
C VAL A 479 31.72 -42.60 -0.39
N GLU A 480 32.64 -42.45 -1.33
CA GLU A 480 33.88 -43.24 -1.34
C GLU A 480 34.87 -42.68 -0.32
N GLU A 481 35.33 -43.51 0.63
CA GLU A 481 36.61 -43.29 1.30
C GLU A 481 37.44 -44.58 1.37
N TYR A 482 38.76 -44.42 1.32
CA TYR A 482 39.77 -45.43 1.12
C TYR A 482 39.75 -46.61 2.10
N ASN A 483 39.92 -47.85 1.61
CA ASN A 483 41.07 -48.66 2.06
C ASN A 483 41.51 -49.84 1.18
N THR A 484 42.68 -50.39 1.56
CA THR A 484 43.58 -51.23 0.75
C THR A 484 43.22 -52.72 0.59
N LYS A 485 43.51 -53.25 -0.62
CA LYS A 485 43.96 -54.63 -0.96
C LYS A 485 43.09 -55.85 -0.53
N GLY A 486 42.55 -56.61 -1.51
CA GLY A 486 42.01 -57.95 -1.19
C GLY A 486 41.49 -58.86 -2.33
N ARG A 487 42.35 -59.31 -3.26
CA ARG A 487 42.29 -60.59 -4.02
C ARG A 487 40.94 -61.17 -4.54
N ASN A 488 40.91 -61.34 -5.87
CA ASN A 488 40.55 -62.57 -6.61
C ASN A 488 39.10 -63.11 -6.65
N ALA A 489 38.54 -63.03 -7.88
CA ALA A 489 38.31 -64.18 -8.78
C ALA A 489 36.90 -64.77 -8.98
N LYS A 490 36.54 -64.91 -10.28
CA LYS A 490 35.64 -65.91 -10.89
C LYS A 490 34.13 -65.77 -10.64
N ASP A 491 33.24 -66.21 -11.54
CA ASP A 491 33.31 -66.69 -12.94
C ASP A 491 31.87 -66.65 -13.52
N MET A 492 31.72 -66.84 -14.85
CA MET A 492 30.51 -67.37 -15.53
C MET A 492 29.23 -66.48 -15.58
N ASP A 493 28.78 -66.05 -16.77
CA ASP A 493 27.96 -66.79 -17.78
C ASP A 493 26.45 -66.82 -17.42
N THR A 494 25.46 -66.73 -18.33
CA THR A 494 25.45 -66.79 -19.81
C THR A 494 24.21 -66.12 -20.44
N ASN A 495 24.41 -65.48 -21.60
CA ASN A 495 23.64 -65.55 -22.88
C ASN A 495 22.09 -65.51 -23.01
N CYS A 496 21.71 -64.77 -24.07
CA CYS A 496 20.66 -65.04 -25.09
C CYS A 496 19.15 -64.81 -24.77
N ALA A 497 18.29 -64.46 -25.75
CA ALA A 497 18.46 -63.81 -27.08
C ALA A 497 17.09 -63.55 -27.75
N ARG A 498 17.01 -62.53 -28.64
CA ARG A 498 16.14 -62.45 -29.86
C ARG A 498 14.59 -62.41 -29.67
N SER A 499 13.76 -61.86 -30.57
CA SER A 499 13.94 -61.14 -31.86
C SER A 499 12.58 -60.63 -32.41
N GLU A 500 12.57 -59.49 -33.16
CA GLU A 500 11.79 -59.23 -34.41
C GLU A 500 10.21 -59.24 -34.36
N LYS A 501 9.39 -58.56 -35.20
CA LYS A 501 9.56 -57.73 -36.45
C LYS A 501 8.27 -56.95 -36.82
N ASP A 502 8.41 -55.93 -37.71
CA ASP A 502 7.50 -55.37 -38.77
C ASP A 502 6.01 -54.95 -38.47
N SER A 503 5.37 -53.87 -38.99
CA SER A 503 5.20 -53.17 -40.30
C SER A 503 4.01 -53.67 -41.19
N SER A 504 3.21 -52.87 -41.94
CA SER A 504 2.98 -51.40 -42.08
C SER A 504 1.83 -51.05 -43.11
N ILE A 505 1.61 -49.76 -43.45
CA ILE A 505 0.99 -49.18 -44.71
C ILE A 505 -0.55 -48.87 -44.85
N CYS A 506 -0.87 -47.55 -44.92
CA CYS A 506 -1.62 -46.71 -45.92
C CYS A 506 -2.94 -47.07 -46.67
N ASN A 507 -3.89 -46.09 -46.76
CA ASN A 507 -4.68 -45.57 -47.95
C ASN A 507 -6.12 -45.05 -47.57
N ARG A 508 -6.93 -44.26 -48.31
CA ARG A 508 -6.78 -43.05 -49.20
C ARG A 508 -8.19 -42.49 -49.62
N CYS A 509 -8.34 -41.16 -49.87
CA CYS A 509 -9.32 -40.45 -50.77
C CYS A 509 -10.87 -40.30 -50.52
N GLY A 510 -11.42 -39.06 -50.70
CA GLY A 510 -12.45 -38.80 -51.77
C GLY A 510 -13.70 -37.86 -51.59
N GLY A 511 -13.66 -36.59 -52.09
CA GLY A 511 -14.79 -35.78 -52.68
C GLY A 511 -15.93 -35.18 -51.79
N LEU A 512 -16.83 -34.26 -52.24
CA LEU A 512 -16.84 -33.13 -53.22
C LEU A 512 -18.20 -32.33 -53.14
N ALA A 513 -18.27 -31.07 -53.63
CA ALA A 513 -19.49 -30.22 -53.91
C ALA A 513 -20.36 -29.69 -52.71
N SER A 514 -21.12 -28.57 -52.74
CA SER A 514 -21.32 -27.43 -53.69
C SER A 514 -21.97 -26.19 -53.01
N GLU A 515 -22.12 -25.07 -53.73
CA GLU A 515 -22.56 -23.73 -53.26
C GLU A 515 -24.09 -23.53 -53.06
N SER A 516 -24.48 -22.48 -52.30
CA SER A 516 -25.45 -21.46 -52.80
C SER A 516 -25.59 -20.23 -51.87
N LYS A 517 -25.94 -19.07 -52.44
CA LYS A 517 -26.30 -17.81 -51.76
C LYS A 517 -27.79 -17.51 -52.01
N LEU A 518 -28.47 -16.79 -51.10
CA LEU A 518 -29.40 -15.64 -51.32
C LEU A 518 -30.05 -15.28 -49.95
N THR A 519 -29.70 -14.18 -49.27
CA THR A 519 -30.21 -12.77 -49.36
C THR A 519 -31.57 -12.45 -48.72
N LYS A 520 -31.64 -11.26 -48.09
CA LYS A 520 -32.83 -10.49 -47.62
C LYS A 520 -33.49 -10.95 -46.31
N GLU A 521 -34.08 -10.08 -45.49
CA GLU A 521 -33.84 -8.67 -45.12
C GLU A 521 -34.76 -8.35 -43.91
N LYS A 522 -34.40 -7.37 -43.06
CA LYS A 522 -35.26 -6.45 -42.23
C LYS A 522 -36.69 -6.92 -41.85
N THR A 523 -37.22 -6.73 -40.63
CA THR A 523 -37.22 -5.51 -39.80
C THR A 523 -37.82 -5.88 -38.43
N LYS A 524 -37.14 -5.66 -37.29
CA LYS A 524 -37.38 -4.55 -36.34
C LYS A 524 -38.87 -4.31 -35.98
N LYS A 525 -39.28 -4.62 -34.73
CA LYS A 525 -39.62 -3.64 -33.66
C LYS A 525 -40.48 -4.22 -32.51
N THR A 526 -40.14 -3.81 -31.27
CA THR A 526 -41.00 -3.38 -30.12
C THR A 526 -42.36 -4.04 -29.86
N SER A 527 -42.83 -4.27 -28.63
CA SER A 527 -42.34 -4.03 -27.26
C SER A 527 -43.27 -4.83 -26.32
N SER A 528 -42.85 -5.30 -25.14
CA SER A 528 -43.01 -4.56 -23.87
C SER A 528 -44.37 -3.82 -23.77
N LEU A 529 -45.20 -4.00 -22.74
CA LEU A 529 -44.97 -4.56 -21.40
C LEU A 529 -46.32 -4.88 -20.71
N LYS A 530 -46.27 -5.55 -19.54
CA LYS A 530 -47.34 -5.63 -18.51
C LYS A 530 -48.69 -6.24 -18.93
N HIS A 531 -48.85 -7.53 -18.64
CA HIS A 531 -49.86 -8.01 -17.66
C HIS A 531 -49.70 -9.52 -17.48
N LYS A 532 -49.18 -9.93 -16.31
CA LYS A 532 -49.35 -11.22 -15.60
C LYS A 532 -48.21 -11.38 -14.58
N VAL A 533 -48.42 -10.83 -13.38
CA VAL A 533 -47.57 -11.06 -12.20
C VAL A 533 -48.25 -12.00 -11.20
N ASP A 534 -49.59 -12.13 -11.24
CA ASP A 534 -50.36 -12.66 -10.11
C ASP A 534 -50.99 -14.07 -10.32
N GLU A 535 -50.40 -14.94 -11.15
CA GLU A 535 -51.06 -16.23 -11.50
C GLU A 535 -50.13 -17.46 -11.67
N LEU A 536 -49.02 -17.58 -10.92
CA LEU A 536 -48.18 -18.80 -10.96
C LEU A 536 -47.67 -19.36 -9.61
N GLU A 537 -48.11 -18.85 -8.45
CA GLU A 537 -47.70 -19.39 -7.13
C GLU A 537 -48.48 -20.64 -6.65
N ARG A 538 -49.21 -21.35 -7.52
CA ARG A 538 -49.84 -22.64 -7.15
C ARG A 538 -49.81 -23.67 -8.28
N LYS A 539 -48.70 -24.40 -8.39
CA LYS A 539 -48.65 -25.87 -8.60
C LYS A 539 -47.21 -26.36 -8.68
N GLU A 540 -46.68 -26.86 -7.56
CA GLU A 540 -45.73 -27.97 -7.63
C GLU A 540 -46.48 -29.27 -7.94
N GLY A 541 -45.85 -30.16 -8.72
CA GLY A 541 -46.37 -31.52 -8.94
C GLY A 541 -46.16 -32.06 -10.35
N ALA A 542 -45.25 -33.03 -10.46
CA ALA A 542 -44.99 -33.93 -11.61
C ALA A 542 -44.26 -33.35 -12.85
N SER A 543 -42.92 -33.46 -12.80
CA SER A 543 -42.01 -33.97 -13.85
C SER A 543 -42.37 -33.78 -15.34
N LEU A 544 -41.60 -32.92 -16.02
CA LEU A 544 -40.79 -33.22 -17.22
C LEU A 544 -40.45 -31.93 -18.00
N ASN A 545 -39.22 -31.43 -17.82
CA ASN A 545 -38.30 -31.15 -18.93
C ASN A 545 -36.95 -30.66 -18.37
N SER A 546 -36.02 -31.60 -18.25
CA SER A 546 -34.63 -31.37 -17.88
C SER A 546 -33.80 -30.96 -19.10
N GLU A 547 -33.67 -29.65 -19.35
CA GLU A 547 -32.67 -29.12 -20.29
C GLU A 547 -32.36 -27.63 -19.95
N ASN A 548 -31.08 -27.24 -20.03
CA ASN A 548 -30.55 -25.87 -19.81
C ASN A 548 -30.57 -25.25 -18.39
N ASN A 549 -30.27 -26.02 -17.35
CA ASN A 549 -29.83 -25.44 -16.05
C ASN A 549 -28.64 -26.15 -15.40
N ARG A 550 -27.69 -26.66 -16.20
CA ARG A 550 -26.37 -27.10 -15.70
C ARG A 550 -25.51 -25.86 -15.44
N CYS A 551 -25.29 -25.56 -14.16
CA CYS A 551 -24.17 -24.74 -13.73
C CYS A 551 -22.89 -25.53 -14.04
N SER A 552 -22.09 -25.05 -15.00
CA SER A 552 -20.88 -25.76 -15.45
C SER A 552 -19.68 -25.54 -14.53
N TRP A 553 -19.72 -24.52 -13.67
CA TRP A 553 -18.68 -24.27 -12.68
C TRP A 553 -19.14 -24.57 -11.25
N GLU A 554 -18.28 -25.22 -10.47
CA GLU A 554 -18.46 -25.50 -9.04
C GLU A 554 -17.18 -25.18 -8.25
N TRP A 555 -17.29 -24.87 -6.96
CA TRP A 555 -16.17 -24.70 -6.02
C TRP A 555 -16.26 -25.68 -4.86
N LYS A 556 -15.13 -25.98 -4.22
CA LYS A 556 -15.03 -26.89 -3.08
C LYS A 556 -15.12 -26.11 -1.77
N SER A 557 -16.14 -26.39 -0.96
CA SER A 557 -16.32 -25.77 0.36
C SER A 557 -15.25 -26.24 1.37
N HIS A 558 -15.16 -25.56 2.51
CA HIS A 558 -14.35 -26.01 3.66
C HIS A 558 -14.75 -27.40 4.18
N THR A 559 -15.98 -27.84 3.94
CA THR A 559 -16.46 -29.19 4.27
C THR A 559 -16.10 -30.24 3.22
N GLY A 560 -15.41 -29.86 2.15
CA GLY A 560 -15.03 -30.74 1.04
C GLY A 560 -16.12 -30.96 -0.02
N GLU A 561 -17.33 -30.45 0.20
CA GLU A 561 -18.45 -30.55 -0.73
C GLU A 561 -18.30 -29.60 -1.93
N TRP A 562 -18.72 -30.05 -3.11
CA TRP A 562 -18.74 -29.23 -4.33
C TRP A 562 -20.04 -28.45 -4.46
N VAL A 563 -19.93 -27.13 -4.52
CA VAL A 563 -21.05 -26.16 -4.53
C VAL A 563 -21.06 -25.41 -5.87
N PRO A 564 -22.20 -25.32 -6.58
CA PRO A 564 -22.26 -24.65 -7.88
C PRO A 564 -22.28 -23.12 -7.79
N PHE A 565 -21.48 -22.44 -8.61
CA PHE A 565 -21.48 -20.97 -8.69
C PHE A 565 -22.89 -20.42 -8.97
N PRO A 566 -23.33 -19.35 -8.27
CA PRO A 566 -24.59 -18.67 -8.55
C PRO A 566 -24.70 -18.38 -10.05
N LYS A 567 -25.88 -18.60 -10.65
CA LYS A 567 -26.02 -18.69 -12.12
C LYS A 567 -25.41 -17.49 -12.88
N SER A 568 -25.60 -16.27 -12.38
CA SER A 568 -25.01 -15.06 -12.98
C SER A 568 -23.48 -15.07 -13.00
N GLU A 569 -22.86 -15.61 -11.95
CA GLU A 569 -21.42 -15.74 -11.84
C GLU A 569 -20.92 -16.96 -12.62
N ASN A 570 -21.70 -18.04 -12.71
CA ASN A 570 -21.40 -19.19 -13.57
C ASN A 570 -21.28 -18.76 -15.05
N ASP A 571 -22.28 -18.02 -15.56
CA ASP A 571 -22.28 -17.45 -16.92
C ASP A 571 -21.08 -16.51 -17.14
N LYS A 572 -20.68 -15.76 -16.11
CA LYS A 572 -19.55 -14.82 -16.11
C LYS A 572 -18.20 -15.52 -16.12
N ILE A 573 -18.05 -16.62 -15.36
CA ILE A 573 -16.87 -17.49 -15.39
C ILE A 573 -16.77 -18.14 -16.77
N GLN A 574 -17.83 -18.75 -17.27
CA GLN A 574 -17.83 -19.39 -18.60
C GLN A 574 -17.43 -18.39 -19.70
N LYS A 575 -18.06 -17.21 -19.74
CA LYS A 575 -17.73 -16.16 -20.72
C LYS A 575 -16.29 -15.63 -20.61
N ALA A 576 -15.71 -15.61 -19.41
CA ALA A 576 -14.32 -15.22 -19.21
C ALA A 576 -13.35 -16.34 -19.64
N TYR A 577 -13.71 -17.61 -19.39
CA TYR A 577 -12.96 -18.80 -19.79
C TYR A 577 -12.93 -18.95 -21.32
N ASP A 578 -14.08 -18.82 -21.97
CA ASP A 578 -14.21 -18.88 -23.44
C ASP A 578 -13.38 -17.78 -24.14
N LYS A 579 -13.18 -16.63 -23.47
CA LYS A 579 -12.35 -15.53 -23.96
C LYS A 579 -10.85 -15.77 -23.70
N ASN A 580 -10.50 -16.32 -22.54
CA ASN A 580 -9.13 -16.66 -22.16
C ASN A 580 -9.16 -17.79 -21.12
N ILE A 581 -8.68 -18.97 -21.52
CA ILE A 581 -8.58 -20.16 -20.64
C ILE A 581 -7.59 -19.98 -19.48
N LYS A 582 -6.61 -19.07 -19.62
CA LYS A 582 -5.71 -18.61 -18.54
C LYS A 582 -6.20 -17.31 -17.91
N GLY A 583 -7.48 -16.99 -18.10
CA GLY A 583 -8.11 -15.77 -17.62
C GLY A 583 -8.34 -15.81 -16.12
N THR A 584 -8.66 -14.65 -15.59
CA THR A 584 -9.15 -14.48 -14.23
C THR A 584 -10.45 -13.69 -14.28
N VAL A 585 -11.36 -13.94 -13.34
CA VAL A 585 -12.63 -13.22 -13.22
C VAL A 585 -12.91 -12.93 -11.75
N LEU A 586 -13.79 -11.97 -11.47
CA LEU A 586 -14.31 -11.70 -10.12
C LEU A 586 -15.73 -12.20 -10.02
N VAL A 587 -16.06 -12.89 -8.94
CA VAL A 587 -17.39 -13.43 -8.65
C VAL A 587 -17.81 -13.11 -7.23
N ALA A 588 -19.11 -13.05 -6.98
CA ALA A 588 -19.68 -12.84 -5.66
C ALA A 588 -20.35 -14.12 -5.17
N ILE A 589 -20.10 -14.49 -3.91
CA ILE A 589 -20.67 -15.64 -3.21
C ILE A 589 -21.03 -15.17 -1.81
N ASP A 590 -22.31 -15.22 -1.45
CA ASP A 590 -22.82 -14.91 -0.11
C ASP A 590 -22.22 -13.63 0.51
N GLU A 591 -22.31 -12.54 -0.26
CA GLU A 591 -21.77 -11.19 -0.01
C GLU A 591 -20.24 -11.02 -0.08
N ASP A 592 -19.46 -12.11 0.01
CA ASP A 592 -18.01 -12.08 -0.21
C ASP A 592 -17.63 -12.08 -1.71
N LEU A 593 -16.48 -11.49 -2.01
CA LEU A 593 -15.93 -11.40 -3.36
C LEU A 593 -14.75 -12.37 -3.53
N PHE A 594 -14.71 -13.07 -4.66
CA PHE A 594 -13.67 -14.06 -4.99
C PHE A 594 -13.05 -13.79 -6.36
N ARG A 595 -11.73 -13.96 -6.48
CA ARG A 595 -10.98 -14.01 -7.74
C ARG A 595 -10.89 -15.46 -8.20
N VAL A 596 -11.65 -15.82 -9.24
CA VAL A 596 -11.46 -17.09 -9.93
C VAL A 596 -10.21 -17.01 -10.81
N VAL A 597 -9.31 -17.99 -10.65
CA VAL A 597 -8.05 -18.15 -11.38
C VAL A 597 -8.11 -19.47 -12.16
N MET A 598 -8.45 -19.37 -13.45
CA MET A 598 -8.78 -20.53 -14.28
C MET A 598 -7.57 -21.43 -14.56
N SER A 599 -6.37 -20.85 -14.65
CA SER A 599 -5.11 -21.58 -14.86
C SER A 599 -4.77 -22.56 -13.74
N ARG A 600 -5.18 -22.25 -12.51
CA ARG A 600 -4.98 -23.07 -11.31
C ARG A 600 -6.21 -23.89 -10.91
N MET A 601 -7.36 -23.62 -11.52
CA MET A 601 -8.65 -24.14 -11.05
C MET A 601 -8.86 -23.87 -9.55
N ILE A 602 -8.65 -22.61 -9.13
CA ILE A 602 -9.00 -22.13 -7.79
C ILE A 602 -9.82 -20.84 -7.83
N GLN A 603 -10.47 -20.52 -6.73
CA GLN A 603 -10.89 -19.18 -6.37
C GLN A 603 -10.11 -18.68 -5.14
N ILE A 604 -9.88 -17.37 -5.08
CA ILE A 604 -9.18 -16.69 -3.97
C ILE A 604 -10.13 -15.65 -3.39
N ASN A 605 -10.52 -15.77 -2.13
CA ASN A 605 -11.32 -14.77 -1.44
C ASN A 605 -10.53 -13.44 -1.37
N ILE A 606 -11.16 -12.36 -1.80
CA ILE A 606 -10.56 -11.02 -1.94
C ILE A 606 -10.18 -10.42 -0.58
N ARG A 607 -10.93 -10.76 0.48
CA ARG A 607 -10.81 -10.18 1.81
C ARG A 607 -9.82 -10.91 2.71
N ASN A 608 -9.94 -12.24 2.83
CA ASN A 608 -9.11 -13.04 3.75
C ASN A 608 -7.99 -13.83 3.05
N ARG A 609 -7.91 -13.77 1.70
CA ARG A 609 -6.94 -14.50 0.84
C ARG A 609 -7.06 -16.02 0.84
N GLU A 610 -8.08 -16.58 1.50
CA GLU A 610 -8.35 -18.01 1.50
C GLU A 610 -8.61 -18.54 0.08
N THR A 611 -8.16 -19.77 -0.20
CA THR A 611 -8.27 -20.37 -1.53
C THR A 611 -9.07 -21.66 -1.52
N HIS A 612 -10.02 -21.78 -2.45
CA HIS A 612 -10.81 -22.99 -2.66
C HIS A 612 -10.58 -23.55 -4.06
N GLU A 613 -10.54 -24.87 -4.21
CA GLU A 613 -10.56 -25.51 -5.54
C GLU A 613 -11.85 -25.15 -6.29
N ILE A 614 -11.76 -25.04 -7.62
CA ILE A 614 -12.92 -24.98 -8.52
C ILE A 614 -12.82 -26.08 -9.57
N ARG A 615 -13.93 -26.43 -10.20
CA ARG A 615 -13.95 -27.38 -11.32
C ARG A 615 -14.96 -26.98 -12.39
N HIS A 616 -14.72 -27.46 -13.60
CA HIS A 616 -15.66 -27.42 -14.70
C HIS A 616 -16.35 -28.78 -14.84
N VAL A 617 -17.67 -28.80 -14.72
CA VAL A 617 -18.56 -29.95 -14.86
C VAL A 617 -19.31 -29.80 -16.19
N GLY A 618 -18.55 -29.88 -17.29
CA GLY A 618 -19.03 -29.83 -18.68
C GLY A 618 -19.41 -31.20 -19.22
#